data_AF-A0A937CIP4-F1
#
_entry.id   AF-A0A937CIP4-F1
#
_cell.length_a   1.000
_cell.length_b   1.000
_cell.length_c   1.000
_cell.angle_alpha   90.00
_cell.angle_beta   90.00
_cell.angle_gamma   90.00
#
_symmetry.space_group_name_H-M   'P 1'
#
loop_
_entity.id
_entity.type
_entity.pdbx_description
1 polymer ?
#
loop_
_entity_poly.entity_id
_entity_poly.type
_entity_poly.pdbx_seq_one_letter_code
_entity_poly.pdbx_strand_id
1 'polypeptide(L)'
;MAFNQESLDRVAIQSRGIFNKYVYETSDSKADVLVAGYFSQSRFSIIDNDETNGKGWNHGIIECNCSDGVVIAQIDGATGSANLIPASGNGIAQVSITHPAVNYFVTVVGTGTADLNPALGGYVQVLNGFAETLNKNGAFITLADGRVQVLNGGVVQITGFADVSHSENNTNVGAAFSVTRGGFTTLSARAVHSKLPNKLLTGDIGNISGTGTLVAQAGDIIGLALASSTSGNVSITSSSLVFNFIGIN
;
A
#
# COMPACT_ATOMS: atom_id res chain seq x y z
N MET A 1 21.42 -16.50 13.41
CA MET A 1 21.60 -16.51 11.95
C MET A 1 23.00 -16.03 11.65
N ALA A 2 23.72 -16.70 10.75
CA ALA A 2 25.04 -16.26 10.28
C ALA A 2 24.85 -15.60 8.91
N PHE A 3 25.33 -14.37 8.74
CA PHE A 3 25.31 -13.64 7.48
C PHE A 3 26.73 -13.51 6.95
N ASN A 4 26.90 -13.61 5.63
CA ASN A 4 28.17 -13.29 4.97
C ASN A 4 28.16 -11.80 4.66
N GLN A 5 29.14 -11.07 5.20
CA GLN A 5 29.31 -9.64 4.99
C GLN A 5 30.56 -9.41 4.15
N GLU A 6 30.40 -8.80 2.97
CA GLU A 6 31.52 -8.48 2.08
C GLU A 6 31.55 -6.96 1.78
N SER A 7 32.75 -6.38 1.83
CA SER A 7 33.02 -5.00 1.46
C SER A 7 33.61 -4.97 0.05
N LEU A 8 33.03 -4.19 -0.87
CA LEU A 8 33.57 -4.01 -2.21
C LEU A 8 34.64 -2.91 -2.21
N ASP A 9 35.88 -3.27 -2.52
CA ASP A 9 37.02 -2.35 -2.58
C ASP A 9 36.97 -1.45 -3.84
N ARG A 10 37.38 -0.17 -3.71
CA ARG A 10 37.37 0.78 -4.83
C ARG A 10 38.54 0.56 -5.79
N VAL A 11 38.25 0.66 -7.09
CA VAL A 11 39.25 0.85 -8.15
C VAL A 11 39.95 2.22 -7.97
N ALA A 12 41.27 2.25 -8.15
CA ALA A 12 42.19 3.34 -7.77
C ALA A 12 41.94 4.74 -8.41
N ILE A 13 40.96 4.88 -9.30
CA ILE A 13 40.68 6.13 -10.03
C ILE A 13 39.21 6.49 -9.89
N GLN A 14 38.76 6.89 -8.69
CA GLN A 14 37.43 7.48 -8.56
C GLN A 14 37.42 8.60 -7.51
N SER A 15 37.05 9.80 -7.94
CA SER A 15 36.82 10.96 -7.08
C SER A 15 35.62 10.71 -6.15
N ARG A 16 35.73 11.28 -4.94
CA ARG A 16 34.73 11.48 -3.88
C ARG A 16 33.38 10.75 -4.02
N GLY A 17 33.16 9.75 -3.17
CA GLY A 17 31.84 9.45 -2.59
C GLY A 17 30.90 8.49 -3.31
N ILE A 18 31.30 7.83 -4.40
CA ILE A 18 30.31 7.14 -5.25
C ILE A 18 30.03 5.68 -4.84
N PHE A 19 30.92 4.99 -4.10
CA PHE A 19 30.66 3.61 -3.66
C PHE A 19 31.29 3.28 -2.30
N ASN A 20 30.65 3.71 -1.20
CA ASN A 20 30.73 2.97 0.05
C ASN A 20 29.51 2.05 0.07
N LYS A 21 29.62 0.85 -0.49
CA LYS A 21 28.50 -0.09 -0.65
C LYS A 21 28.77 -1.37 0.15
N TYR A 22 27.84 -1.73 1.02
CA TYR A 22 27.77 -3.05 1.63
C TYR A 22 26.76 -3.94 0.91
N VAL A 23 27.10 -5.21 0.74
CA VAL A 23 26.17 -6.21 0.22
C VAL A 23 25.97 -7.28 1.29
N TYR A 24 24.71 -7.48 1.67
CA TYR A 24 24.25 -8.61 2.46
C TYR A 24 23.50 -9.57 1.55
N GLU A 25 23.80 -10.86 1.64
CA GLU A 25 23.03 -11.91 0.99
C GLU A 25 22.28 -12.73 2.03
N THR A 26 20.98 -12.95 1.81
CA THR A 26 20.14 -13.78 2.67
C THR A 26 19.12 -14.58 1.86
N SER A 27 18.74 -15.74 2.38
CA SER A 27 17.60 -16.52 1.88
C SER A 27 16.25 -15.96 2.33
N ASP A 28 16.24 -15.05 3.31
CA ASP A 28 15.02 -14.43 3.82
C ASP A 28 14.30 -13.62 2.72
N SER A 29 12.99 -13.45 2.86
CA SER A 29 12.25 -12.54 1.98
C SER A 29 12.48 -11.09 2.38
N LYS A 30 12.21 -10.14 1.49
CA LYS A 30 12.25 -8.70 1.80
C LYS A 30 11.38 -8.35 3.00
N ALA A 31 10.21 -8.98 3.14
CA ALA A 31 9.30 -8.73 4.25
C ALA A 31 9.94 -9.16 5.59
N ASP A 32 10.59 -10.32 5.62
CA ASP A 32 11.27 -10.83 6.81
C ASP A 32 12.45 -9.93 7.22
N VAL A 33 13.24 -9.48 6.25
CA VAL A 33 14.37 -8.54 6.46
C VAL A 33 13.89 -7.21 7.05
N LEU A 34 12.76 -6.69 6.58
CA LEU A 34 12.17 -5.44 7.06
C LEU A 34 11.59 -5.59 8.47
N VAL A 35 10.84 -6.67 8.73
CA VAL A 35 10.22 -6.97 10.04
C VAL A 35 11.28 -7.24 11.10
N ALA A 36 12.32 -7.99 10.75
CA ALA A 36 13.43 -8.28 11.66
C ALA A 36 14.31 -7.06 11.92
N GLY A 37 14.13 -5.97 11.17
CA GLY A 37 14.82 -4.70 11.41
C GLY A 37 16.30 -4.75 11.06
N TYR A 38 16.70 -5.48 10.01
CA TYR A 38 18.11 -5.68 9.66
C TYR A 38 18.85 -4.33 9.53
N PHE A 39 18.21 -3.32 8.95
CA PHE A 39 18.78 -1.98 8.80
C PHE A 39 18.65 -1.12 10.07
N SER A 40 17.49 -1.13 10.72
CA SER A 40 17.24 -0.30 11.92
C SER A 40 18.03 -0.74 13.15
N GLN A 41 18.46 -2.00 13.19
CA GLN A 41 19.36 -2.55 14.21
C GLN A 41 20.84 -2.42 13.83
N SER A 42 21.15 -2.13 12.57
CA SER A 42 22.54 -1.90 12.15
C SER A 42 23.09 -0.63 12.80
N ARG A 43 24.34 -0.69 13.25
CA ARG A 43 25.08 0.46 13.81
C ARG A 43 26.41 0.54 13.10
N PHE A 44 26.58 1.59 12.31
CA PHE A 44 27.83 1.83 11.59
C PHE A 44 28.60 2.97 12.23
N SER A 45 29.91 2.80 12.37
CA SER A 45 30.78 3.91 12.76
C SER A 45 30.85 4.91 11.60
N ILE A 46 30.35 6.11 11.82
CA ILE A 46 30.39 7.22 10.84
C ILE A 46 31.70 8.01 10.91
N ILE A 47 32.55 7.71 11.89
CA ILE A 47 33.81 8.40 12.13
C ILE A 47 34.94 7.59 11.49
N ASP A 48 35.82 8.28 10.78
CA ASP A 48 37.07 7.73 10.25
C ASP A 48 37.95 7.25 11.40
N ASN A 49 38.17 5.94 11.48
CA ASN A 49 39.01 5.28 12.49
C ASN A 49 39.55 3.93 11.95
N ASP A 50 40.42 3.27 12.70
CA ASP A 50 41.01 1.99 12.29
C ASP A 50 39.95 0.89 12.06
N GLU A 51 38.84 0.92 12.82
CA GLU A 51 37.72 -0.02 12.65
C GLU A 51 36.94 0.18 11.34
N THR A 52 37.00 1.38 10.76
CA THR A 52 36.40 1.75 9.46
C THR A 52 37.43 1.80 8.35
N ASN A 53 38.64 1.28 8.58
CA ASN A 53 39.78 1.37 7.66
C ASN A 53 40.10 2.83 7.26
N GLY A 54 39.88 3.76 8.19
CA GLY A 54 40.09 5.20 8.03
C GLY A 54 39.07 5.92 7.16
N LYS A 55 37.87 5.34 6.93
CA LYS A 55 36.95 5.84 5.90
C LYS A 55 35.46 5.91 6.27
N GLY A 56 35.10 5.83 7.56
CA GLY A 56 33.82 6.30 8.14
C GLY A 56 32.56 6.11 7.27
N TRP A 57 31.60 5.32 7.71
CA TRP A 57 30.46 4.90 6.89
C TRP A 57 29.39 5.99 6.63
N ASN A 58 29.75 7.25 6.80
CA ASN A 58 28.91 8.40 6.56
C ASN A 58 28.30 8.35 5.13
N HIS A 59 26.97 8.35 5.06
CA HIS A 59 26.19 8.28 3.81
C HIS A 59 26.42 7.02 2.94
N GLY A 60 27.01 5.96 3.50
CA GLY A 60 27.19 4.69 2.80
C GLY A 60 25.87 4.03 2.41
N ILE A 61 25.89 3.24 1.34
CA ILE A 61 24.75 2.48 0.83
C ILE A 61 24.87 1.03 1.31
N ILE A 62 23.74 0.43 1.68
CA ILE A 62 23.63 -0.97 2.05
C ILE A 62 22.63 -1.61 1.10
N GLU A 63 23.01 -2.70 0.48
CA GLU A 63 22.17 -3.53 -0.35
C GLU A 63 21.98 -4.88 0.32
N CYS A 64 20.74 -5.36 0.41
CA CYS A 64 20.42 -6.69 0.88
C CYS A 64 19.73 -7.47 -0.24
N ASN A 65 20.43 -8.46 -0.78
CA ASN A 65 19.91 -9.42 -1.74
C ASN A 65 19.14 -10.50 -0.98
N CYS A 66 17.82 -10.45 -1.11
CA CYS A 66 16.84 -11.35 -0.52
C CYS A 66 16.41 -12.41 -1.57
N SER A 67 15.72 -13.46 -1.13
CA SER A 67 15.22 -14.50 -2.05
C SER A 67 14.19 -13.99 -3.08
N ASP A 68 13.51 -12.88 -2.80
CA ASP A 68 12.45 -12.28 -3.62
C ASP A 68 12.77 -10.84 -4.09
N GLY A 69 14.04 -10.43 -4.03
CA GLY A 69 14.54 -9.18 -4.60
C GLY A 69 15.55 -8.44 -3.74
N VAL A 70 15.68 -7.13 -3.94
CA VAL A 70 16.71 -6.30 -3.30
C VAL A 70 16.08 -5.25 -2.39
N VAL A 71 16.65 -5.06 -1.21
CA VAL A 71 16.36 -3.92 -0.32
C VAL A 71 17.59 -3.03 -0.22
N ILE A 72 17.40 -1.71 -0.25
CA ILE A 72 18.50 -0.74 -0.17
C ILE A 72 18.27 0.19 1.02
N ALA A 73 19.34 0.51 1.74
CA ALA A 73 19.35 1.49 2.82
C ALA A 73 20.56 2.44 2.68
N GLN A 74 20.47 3.63 3.28
CA GLN A 74 21.54 4.60 3.41
C GLN A 74 21.85 4.83 4.88
N ILE A 75 23.13 4.90 5.21
CA ILE A 75 23.61 5.22 6.54
C ILE A 75 23.47 6.73 6.77
N ASP A 76 22.78 7.09 7.84
CA ASP A 76 22.62 8.47 8.28
C ASP A 76 23.97 9.03 8.78
N GLY A 77 24.37 10.17 8.21
CA GLY A 77 25.67 10.78 8.46
C GLY A 77 25.85 11.43 9.83
N ALA A 78 24.78 11.57 10.61
CA ALA A 78 24.81 12.14 11.95
C ALA A 78 24.71 11.08 13.05
N THR A 79 24.02 9.98 12.77
CA THR A 79 23.65 8.96 13.78
C THR A 79 24.23 7.58 13.50
N GLY A 80 24.72 7.31 12.29
CA GLY A 80 25.23 5.98 11.88
C GLY A 80 24.17 4.89 11.79
N SER A 81 22.89 5.27 11.86
CA SER A 81 21.75 4.37 11.66
C SER A 81 21.45 4.22 10.18
N ALA A 82 21.05 3.03 9.73
CA ALA A 82 20.66 2.83 8.33
C ALA A 82 19.16 3.07 8.13
N ASN A 83 18.83 4.00 7.23
CA ASN A 83 17.47 4.32 6.81
C ASN A 83 17.21 3.69 5.45
N LEU A 84 16.07 3.03 5.28
CA LEU A 84 15.69 2.47 3.98
C LEU A 84 15.67 3.58 2.93
N ILE A 85 16.32 3.33 1.79
CA ILE A 85 16.14 4.14 0.59
C ILE A 85 14.94 3.52 -0.11
N PRO A 86 13.79 4.22 -0.18
CA PRO A 86 12.68 3.72 -0.97
C PRO A 86 13.17 3.47 -2.40
N ALA A 87 12.80 2.35 -2.99
CA ALA A 87 13.04 2.13 -4.41
C ALA A 87 12.50 3.35 -5.16
N SER A 88 13.38 4.12 -5.79
CA SER A 88 13.01 5.32 -6.53
C SER A 88 12.24 4.89 -7.78
N GLY A 89 10.95 4.74 -7.62
CA GLY A 89 9.99 4.39 -8.65
C GLY A 89 8.60 4.63 -8.10
N ASN A 90 7.67 5.02 -8.98
CA ASN A 90 6.27 5.08 -8.62
C ASN A 90 5.85 3.69 -8.13
N GLY A 91 5.61 3.57 -6.83
CA GLY A 91 5.13 2.33 -6.24
C GLY A 91 3.73 2.04 -6.75
N ILE A 92 3.44 0.77 -7.02
CA ILE A 92 2.10 0.37 -7.45
C ILE A 92 1.66 -0.85 -6.66
N ALA A 93 0.47 -0.77 -6.09
CA ALA A 93 -0.23 -1.91 -5.53
C ALA A 93 -1.57 -2.08 -6.26
N GLN A 94 -1.97 -3.32 -6.50
CA GLN A 94 -3.28 -3.67 -7.02
C GLN A 94 -3.88 -4.75 -6.14
N VAL A 95 -5.12 -4.52 -5.73
CA VAL A 95 -5.93 -5.51 -5.01
C VAL A 95 -7.22 -5.73 -5.77
N SER A 96 -7.68 -6.97 -5.83
CA SER A 96 -8.91 -7.34 -6.54
C SER A 96 -9.67 -8.42 -5.79
N ILE A 97 -10.99 -8.42 -5.97
CA ILE A 97 -11.82 -9.58 -5.68
C ILE A 97 -11.82 -10.40 -6.97
N THR A 98 -11.03 -11.47 -7.00
CA THR A 98 -10.96 -12.39 -8.15
C THR A 98 -11.44 -13.77 -7.71
N HIS A 99 -12.75 -13.96 -7.58
CA HIS A 99 -13.28 -15.33 -7.54
C HIS A 99 -14.74 -15.41 -8.01
N PRO A 100 -15.04 -16.17 -9.07
CA PRO A 100 -16.41 -16.41 -9.52
C PRO A 100 -17.19 -17.39 -8.62
N ALA A 101 -16.55 -18.04 -7.62
CA ALA A 101 -17.20 -19.07 -6.80
C ALA A 101 -17.78 -18.55 -5.47
N VAL A 102 -17.39 -17.35 -5.01
CA VAL A 102 -17.91 -16.76 -3.77
C VAL A 102 -18.10 -15.27 -4.00
N ASN A 103 -19.34 -14.84 -4.21
CA ASN A 103 -19.68 -13.42 -4.13
C ASN A 103 -19.28 -12.92 -2.73
N TYR A 104 -18.49 -11.86 -2.68
CA TYR A 104 -18.23 -11.18 -1.41
C TYR A 104 -19.39 -10.23 -1.12
N PHE A 105 -19.93 -10.24 0.10
CA PHE A 105 -21.06 -9.39 0.47
C PHE A 105 -20.73 -8.48 1.66
N VAL A 106 -21.17 -7.24 1.57
CA VAL A 106 -21.18 -6.28 2.68
C VAL A 106 -22.62 -6.01 3.07
N THR A 107 -22.96 -6.23 4.34
CA THR A 107 -24.24 -5.79 4.88
C THR A 107 -24.16 -4.30 5.19
N VAL A 108 -25.10 -3.54 4.65
CA VAL A 108 -25.19 -2.08 4.80
C VAL A 108 -26.53 -1.70 5.41
N VAL A 109 -26.50 -0.71 6.31
CA VAL A 109 -27.71 -0.04 6.79
C VAL A 109 -28.00 1.10 5.82
N GLY A 110 -29.20 1.12 5.25
CA GLY A 110 -29.58 2.12 4.26
C GLY A 110 -29.55 3.52 4.84
N THR A 111 -28.99 4.46 4.08
CA THR A 111 -28.98 5.88 4.46
C THR A 111 -30.35 6.54 4.32
N GLY A 112 -31.30 5.89 3.61
CA GLY A 112 -32.62 6.44 3.29
C GLY A 112 -32.59 7.55 2.23
N THR A 113 -31.42 7.85 1.65
CA THR A 113 -31.24 8.93 0.67
C THR A 113 -30.55 8.44 -0.59
N ALA A 114 -30.87 9.06 -1.73
CA ALA A 114 -30.27 8.72 -3.02
C ALA A 114 -28.86 9.32 -3.21
N ASP A 115 -28.57 10.45 -2.57
CA ASP A 115 -27.39 11.28 -2.82
C ASP A 115 -26.11 10.81 -2.11
N LEU A 116 -26.19 9.70 -1.34
CA LEU A 116 -25.08 8.99 -0.68
C LEU A 116 -23.86 9.87 -0.37
N ASN A 117 -24.05 10.85 0.52
CA ASN A 117 -23.01 11.81 0.88
C ASN A 117 -22.12 11.23 1.99
N PRO A 118 -20.80 11.03 1.77
CA PRO A 118 -19.88 10.52 2.78
C PRO A 118 -19.84 11.33 4.08
N ALA A 119 -20.15 12.62 4.04
CA ALA A 119 -20.22 13.48 5.21
C ALA A 119 -21.39 13.15 6.16
N LEU A 120 -22.41 12.42 5.68
CA LEU A 120 -23.60 12.05 6.45
C LEU A 120 -23.49 10.65 7.09
N GLY A 121 -22.39 9.93 6.86
CA GLY A 121 -22.17 8.58 7.38
C GLY A 121 -22.89 7.48 6.60
N GLY A 122 -22.99 6.28 7.19
CA GLY A 122 -23.62 5.09 6.57
C GLY A 122 -22.70 4.25 5.68
N TYR A 123 -21.42 4.62 5.59
CA TYR A 123 -20.42 3.86 4.84
C TYR A 123 -19.77 2.77 5.69
N VAL A 124 -19.74 1.56 5.16
CA VAL A 124 -19.13 0.38 5.77
C VAL A 124 -17.85 0.01 5.02
N GLN A 125 -16.77 -0.24 5.74
CA GLN A 125 -15.49 -0.66 5.15
C GLN A 125 -15.63 -2.05 4.51
N VAL A 126 -15.04 -2.21 3.33
CA VAL A 126 -14.92 -3.51 2.66
C VAL A 126 -13.67 -4.20 3.21
N LEU A 127 -13.84 -5.36 3.86
CA LEU A 127 -12.74 -6.08 4.54
C LEU A 127 -12.69 -7.56 4.14
N ASN A 128 -11.51 -8.09 3.90
CA ASN A 128 -11.24 -9.48 3.47
C ASN A 128 -11.88 -9.84 2.11
N GLY A 129 -12.36 -8.85 1.35
CA GLY A 129 -12.88 -9.07 0.01
C GLY A 129 -11.75 -9.12 -1.03
N PHE A 130 -10.74 -8.27 -0.86
CA PHE A 130 -9.67 -8.09 -1.83
C PHE A 130 -8.43 -8.90 -1.48
N ALA A 131 -7.77 -9.41 -2.52
CA ALA A 131 -6.46 -10.04 -2.44
C ALA A 131 -5.44 -9.25 -3.27
N GLU A 132 -4.17 -9.29 -2.86
CA GLU A 132 -3.08 -8.71 -3.64
C GLU A 132 -2.96 -9.40 -5.01
N THR A 133 -2.95 -8.60 -6.07
CA THR A 133 -2.67 -9.06 -7.45
C THR A 133 -1.31 -8.55 -7.93
N LEU A 134 -0.91 -7.36 -7.47
CA LEU A 134 0.35 -6.74 -7.83
C LEU A 134 0.85 -5.91 -6.66
N ASN A 135 2.13 -5.99 -6.36
CA ASN A 135 2.82 -5.02 -5.52
C ASN A 135 4.25 -4.83 -6.03
N LYS A 136 4.59 -3.61 -6.43
CA LYS A 136 5.88 -3.25 -7.01
C LYS A 136 6.45 -1.98 -6.37
N ASN A 137 7.77 -1.97 -6.28
CA ASN A 137 8.59 -0.86 -5.79
C ASN A 137 8.33 -0.44 -4.32
N GLY A 138 7.79 -1.34 -3.48
CA GLY A 138 7.88 -1.24 -2.02
C GLY A 138 7.24 0.00 -1.37
N ALA A 139 6.32 0.70 -2.04
CA ALA A 139 5.60 1.84 -1.45
C ALA A 139 4.38 1.43 -0.61
N PHE A 140 3.98 0.17 -0.72
CA PHE A 140 2.72 -0.34 -0.18
C PHE A 140 2.89 -1.75 0.41
N ILE A 141 2.07 -2.07 1.42
CA ILE A 141 1.80 -3.43 1.87
C ILE A 141 0.31 -3.70 1.73
N THR A 142 -0.06 -4.81 1.08
CA THR A 142 -1.44 -5.28 1.12
C THR A 142 -1.68 -6.02 2.43
N LEU A 143 -2.65 -5.55 3.21
CA LEU A 143 -3.05 -6.18 4.46
C LEU A 143 -3.91 -7.41 4.19
N ALA A 144 -3.96 -8.35 5.14
CA ALA A 144 -4.78 -9.55 5.05
C ALA A 144 -6.29 -9.26 4.87
N ASP A 145 -6.74 -8.07 5.31
CA ASP A 145 -8.11 -7.60 5.14
C ASP A 145 -8.37 -6.86 3.82
N GLY A 146 -7.42 -6.90 2.88
CA GLY A 146 -7.58 -6.34 1.53
C GLY A 146 -7.36 -4.82 1.44
N ARG A 147 -7.08 -4.16 2.56
CA ARG A 147 -6.66 -2.74 2.56
C ARG A 147 -5.18 -2.62 2.23
N VAL A 148 -4.74 -1.42 1.84
CA VAL A 148 -3.34 -1.14 1.51
C VAL A 148 -2.75 -0.17 2.52
N GLN A 149 -1.68 -0.59 3.20
CA GLN A 149 -0.88 0.28 4.06
C GLN A 149 0.18 1.01 3.23
N VAL A 150 0.28 2.31 3.43
CA VAL A 150 1.29 3.17 2.80
C VAL A 150 2.58 3.11 3.60
N LEU A 151 3.69 2.80 2.95
CA LEU A 151 5.02 2.76 3.59
C LEU A 151 5.74 4.10 3.57
N ASN A 152 5.47 4.93 2.56
CA ASN A 152 6.10 6.23 2.37
C ASN A 152 5.04 7.33 2.26
N GLY A 153 5.19 8.41 3.02
CA GLY A 153 4.30 9.56 2.87
C GLY A 153 4.44 10.22 1.50
N GLY A 154 3.34 10.70 0.91
CA GLY A 154 3.32 11.29 -0.41
C GLY A 154 1.93 11.34 -1.02
N VAL A 155 1.86 11.57 -2.32
CA VAL A 155 0.61 11.57 -3.08
C VAL A 155 0.35 10.18 -3.64
N VAL A 156 -0.84 9.64 -3.33
CA VAL A 156 -1.33 8.37 -3.85
C VAL A 156 -2.51 8.65 -4.79
N GLN A 157 -2.41 8.20 -6.03
CA GLN A 157 -3.55 8.10 -6.93
C GLN A 157 -4.18 6.73 -6.79
N ILE A 158 -5.49 6.71 -6.69
CA ILE A 158 -6.30 5.51 -6.62
C ILE A 158 -7.19 5.49 -7.84
N THR A 159 -7.20 4.38 -8.56
CA THR A 159 -8.12 4.15 -9.66
C THR A 159 -8.71 2.77 -9.49
N GLY A 160 -10.00 2.62 -9.70
CA GLY A 160 -10.59 1.31 -9.63
C GLY A 160 -12.01 1.22 -10.13
N PHE A 161 -12.47 -0.02 -10.21
CA PHE A 161 -13.84 -0.37 -10.49
C PHE A 161 -14.31 -1.50 -9.58
N ALA A 162 -15.62 -1.55 -9.35
CA ALA A 162 -16.31 -2.66 -8.71
C ALA A 162 -17.63 -2.92 -9.43
N ASP A 163 -17.84 -4.16 -9.81
CA ASP A 163 -19.11 -4.69 -10.29
C ASP A 163 -19.92 -5.13 -9.09
N VAL A 164 -21.04 -4.43 -8.85
CA VAL A 164 -21.85 -4.62 -7.64
C VAL A 164 -23.29 -4.98 -7.96
N SER A 165 -23.90 -5.73 -7.05
CA SER A 165 -25.34 -6.02 -7.02
C SER A 165 -25.87 -5.77 -5.60
N HIS A 166 -27.19 -5.67 -5.44
CA HIS A 166 -27.82 -5.45 -4.14
C HIS A 166 -28.99 -6.40 -3.91
N SER A 167 -29.23 -6.75 -2.65
CA SER A 167 -30.35 -7.63 -2.26
C SER A 167 -31.73 -6.99 -2.42
N GLU A 168 -31.79 -5.67 -2.49
CA GLU A 168 -33.01 -4.88 -2.68
C GLU A 168 -33.07 -4.18 -4.04
N ASN A 169 -34.29 -3.98 -4.52
CA ASN A 169 -34.59 -3.33 -5.79
C ASN A 169 -34.37 -1.82 -5.76
N ASN A 170 -34.15 -1.24 -6.94
CA ASN A 170 -34.17 0.22 -7.17
C ASN A 170 -33.32 1.00 -6.17
N THR A 171 -32.13 0.46 -5.89
CA THR A 171 -31.27 0.93 -4.81
C THR A 171 -30.05 1.62 -5.40
N ASN A 172 -29.64 2.73 -4.80
CA ASN A 172 -28.36 3.36 -5.12
C ASN A 172 -27.29 2.72 -4.25
N VAL A 173 -26.18 2.32 -4.87
CA VAL A 173 -24.97 1.88 -4.17
C VAL A 173 -23.86 2.84 -4.50
N GLY A 174 -23.15 3.29 -3.47
CA GLY A 174 -22.07 4.26 -3.56
C GLY A 174 -20.80 3.71 -2.95
N ALA A 175 -19.67 4.07 -3.56
CA ALA A 175 -18.34 3.74 -3.08
C ALA A 175 -17.55 5.02 -2.79
N ALA A 176 -16.78 5.00 -1.70
CA ALA A 176 -15.86 6.05 -1.31
C ALA A 176 -14.51 5.44 -0.91
N PHE A 177 -13.43 6.15 -1.19
CA PHE A 177 -12.12 5.76 -0.69
C PHE A 177 -12.03 6.11 0.79
N SER A 178 -11.44 5.23 1.58
CA SER A 178 -11.19 5.45 3.00
C SER A 178 -9.71 5.58 3.27
N VAL A 179 -9.36 6.45 4.21
CA VAL A 179 -8.00 6.55 4.78
C VAL A 179 -8.14 6.45 6.28
N THR A 180 -7.50 5.46 6.87
CA THR A 180 -7.42 5.26 8.32
C THR A 180 -6.05 5.72 8.82
N ARG A 181 -6.04 6.72 9.70
CA ARG A 181 -4.84 7.27 10.34
C ARG A 181 -5.03 7.30 11.85
N GLY A 182 -4.13 6.66 12.59
CA GLY A 182 -4.18 6.65 14.06
C GLY A 182 -5.51 6.13 14.64
N GLY A 183 -6.19 5.22 13.94
CA GLY A 183 -7.50 4.69 14.32
C GLY A 183 -8.71 5.51 13.86
N PHE A 184 -8.51 6.67 13.22
CA PHE A 184 -9.59 7.49 12.67
C PHE A 184 -9.71 7.28 11.16
N THR A 185 -10.93 6.99 10.70
CA THR A 185 -11.21 6.79 9.27
C THR A 185 -11.86 8.03 8.67
N THR A 186 -11.23 8.59 7.65
CA THR A 186 -11.79 9.65 6.79
C THR A 186 -12.17 9.09 5.43
N LEU A 187 -13.24 9.61 4.83
CA LEU A 187 -13.73 9.20 3.51
C LEU A 187 -13.43 10.29 2.47
N SER A 188 -13.31 9.89 1.20
CA SER A 188 -13.28 10.83 0.09
C SER A 188 -14.54 11.69 0.09
N ALA A 189 -14.39 13.00 -0.11
CA ALA A 189 -15.51 13.95 -0.07
C ALA A 189 -16.58 13.70 -1.15
N ARG A 190 -16.24 12.92 -2.18
CA ARG A 190 -17.15 12.48 -3.23
C ARG A 190 -17.21 10.96 -3.24
N ALA A 191 -18.42 10.43 -3.28
CA ALA A 191 -18.67 9.05 -3.61
C ALA A 191 -18.95 8.92 -5.12
N VAL A 192 -18.57 7.79 -5.70
CA VAL A 192 -19.10 7.37 -7.00
C VAL A 192 -20.25 6.42 -6.71
N HIS A 193 -21.40 6.64 -7.33
CA HIS A 193 -22.57 5.80 -7.11
C HIS A 193 -23.25 5.43 -8.41
N SER A 194 -23.89 4.26 -8.41
CA SER A 194 -24.70 3.75 -9.50
C SER A 194 -26.05 3.29 -8.98
N LYS A 195 -27.09 3.45 -9.79
CA LYS A 195 -28.43 2.95 -9.47
C LYS A 195 -28.55 1.54 -10.01
N LEU A 196 -28.85 0.60 -9.13
CA LEU A 196 -29.02 -0.80 -9.49
C LEU A 196 -30.47 -1.09 -9.91
N PRO A 197 -30.68 -1.69 -11.09
CA PRO A 197 -32.01 -2.08 -11.55
C PRO A 197 -32.58 -3.29 -10.77
N ASN A 198 -33.80 -3.66 -11.14
CA ASN A 198 -34.73 -4.50 -10.38
C ASN A 198 -34.25 -5.99 -10.34
N LYS A 199 -34.09 -6.58 -9.14
CA LYS A 199 -33.62 -7.94 -8.77
C LYS A 199 -34.27 -9.13 -9.50
N LEU A 200 -35.28 -8.92 -10.34
CA LEU A 200 -36.03 -10.03 -10.93
C LEU A 200 -35.26 -10.81 -12.01
N LEU A 201 -34.08 -10.35 -12.41
CA LEU A 201 -33.18 -11.12 -13.25
C LEU A 201 -31.79 -11.16 -12.60
N THR A 202 -31.35 -12.35 -12.20
CA THR A 202 -29.93 -12.66 -11.93
C THR A 202 -29.08 -12.13 -13.08
N GLY A 203 -28.41 -10.99 -12.88
CA GLY A 203 -27.61 -10.35 -13.94
C GLY A 203 -27.48 -8.82 -13.83
N ASP A 204 -28.29 -8.15 -13.01
CA ASP A 204 -28.21 -6.69 -12.87
C ASP A 204 -26.98 -6.28 -12.04
N ILE A 205 -25.89 -6.03 -12.75
CA ILE A 205 -24.61 -5.56 -12.23
C ILE A 205 -24.52 -4.06 -12.51
N GLY A 206 -24.35 -3.27 -11.47
CA GLY A 206 -23.91 -1.88 -11.59
C GLY A 206 -22.40 -1.82 -11.52
N ASN A 207 -21.78 -1.17 -12.51
CA ASN A 207 -20.38 -0.83 -12.42
C ASN A 207 -20.23 0.50 -11.67
N ILE A 208 -19.38 0.50 -10.64
CA ILE A 208 -18.92 1.71 -9.95
C ILE A 208 -17.45 1.85 -10.27
N SER A 209 -17.06 2.92 -10.95
CA SER A 209 -15.67 3.19 -11.31
C SER A 209 -15.28 4.62 -10.98
N GLY A 210 -14.06 4.79 -10.48
CA GLY A 210 -13.60 6.09 -10.01
C GLY A 210 -12.09 6.22 -10.00
N THR A 211 -11.64 7.47 -10.02
CA THR A 211 -10.26 7.84 -9.76
C THR A 211 -10.23 8.96 -8.72
N GLY A 212 -9.20 8.97 -7.89
CA GLY A 212 -9.00 9.99 -6.87
C GLY A 212 -7.53 10.11 -6.52
N THR A 213 -7.16 11.24 -5.94
CA THR A 213 -5.84 11.46 -5.37
C THR A 213 -5.97 11.82 -3.91
N LEU A 214 -5.04 11.35 -3.09
CA LEU A 214 -4.97 11.69 -1.68
C LEU A 214 -3.53 11.88 -1.24
N VAL A 215 -3.34 12.72 -0.23
CA VAL A 215 -2.06 12.90 0.45
C VAL A 215 -2.02 11.92 1.63
N ALA A 216 -1.19 10.89 1.51
CA ALA A 216 -0.98 9.86 2.52
C ALA A 216 0.27 10.14 3.34
N GLN A 217 0.27 9.68 4.58
CA GLN A 217 1.43 9.57 5.46
C GLN A 217 1.86 8.12 5.56
N ALA A 218 3.12 7.89 5.92
CA ALA A 218 3.60 6.55 6.23
C ALA A 218 2.76 5.98 7.40
N GLY A 219 2.31 4.74 7.23
CA GLY A 219 1.42 4.05 8.17
C GLY A 219 -0.08 4.24 7.92
N ASP A 220 -0.48 5.14 7.02
CA ASP A 220 -1.90 5.26 6.63
C ASP A 220 -2.39 3.97 5.98
N ILE A 221 -3.64 3.60 6.28
CA ILE A 221 -4.29 2.44 5.69
C ILE A 221 -5.40 2.93 4.77
N ILE A 222 -5.28 2.63 3.48
CA ILE A 222 -6.23 3.01 2.44
C ILE A 222 -7.13 1.82 2.13
N GLY A 223 -8.43 2.07 2.01
CA GLY A 223 -9.41 1.05 1.66
C GLY A 223 -10.58 1.59 0.82
N LEU A 224 -11.59 0.75 0.68
CA LEU A 224 -12.86 1.06 0.04
C LEU A 224 -13.98 0.96 1.08
N ALA A 225 -14.92 1.89 1.02
CA ALA A 225 -16.14 1.85 1.81
C ALA A 225 -17.37 1.92 0.90
N LEU A 226 -18.44 1.20 1.27
CA LEU A 226 -19.69 1.15 0.53
C LEU A 226 -20.85 1.67 1.37
N ALA A 227 -21.79 2.34 0.72
CA ALA A 227 -23.07 2.74 1.29
C ALA A 227 -24.21 2.44 0.31
N SER A 228 -25.43 2.40 0.84
CA SER A 228 -26.63 2.14 0.05
C SER A 228 -27.77 3.04 0.48
N SER A 229 -28.69 3.33 -0.43
CA SER A 229 -29.93 4.06 -0.11
C SER A 229 -30.89 3.22 0.73
N THR A 230 -30.81 1.89 0.63
CA THR A 230 -31.67 0.92 1.34
C THR A 230 -30.81 -0.06 2.15
N SER A 231 -31.39 -0.64 3.20
CA SER A 231 -30.71 -1.68 3.98
C SER A 231 -30.70 -2.99 3.21
N GLY A 232 -29.57 -3.70 3.23
CA GLY A 232 -29.44 -4.96 2.50
C GLY A 232 -28.00 -5.42 2.38
N ASN A 233 -27.78 -6.40 1.50
CA ASN A 233 -26.45 -6.88 1.18
C ASN A 233 -26.02 -6.33 -0.19
N VAL A 234 -24.85 -5.68 -0.23
CA VAL A 234 -24.15 -5.33 -1.46
C VAL A 234 -23.19 -6.47 -1.79
N SER A 235 -23.35 -7.11 -2.95
CA SER A 235 -22.42 -8.12 -3.46
C SER A 235 -21.42 -7.51 -4.42
N ILE A 236 -20.13 -7.83 -4.29
CA ILE A 236 -19.09 -7.47 -5.26
C ILE A 236 -18.73 -8.74 -6.04
N THR A 237 -19.01 -8.75 -7.35
CA THR A 237 -18.78 -9.91 -8.24
C THR A 237 -17.40 -9.87 -8.90
N SER A 238 -16.90 -8.66 -9.18
CA SER A 238 -15.59 -8.43 -9.77
C SER A 238 -15.11 -7.03 -9.38
N SER A 239 -13.80 -6.84 -9.24
CA SER A 239 -13.25 -5.52 -8.94
C SER A 239 -11.76 -5.41 -9.25
N SER A 240 -11.27 -4.19 -9.38
CA SER A 240 -9.84 -3.89 -9.34
C SER A 240 -9.63 -2.53 -8.71
N LEU A 241 -8.80 -2.45 -7.67
CA LEU A 241 -8.33 -1.20 -7.07
C LEU A 241 -6.83 -1.12 -7.27
N VAL A 242 -6.37 -0.07 -7.93
CA VAL A 242 -4.96 0.23 -8.21
C VAL A 242 -4.56 1.47 -7.43
N PHE A 243 -3.52 1.33 -6.61
CA PHE A 243 -2.88 2.40 -5.85
C PHE A 243 -1.55 2.70 -6.50
N ASN A 244 -1.36 3.93 -6.96
CA ASN A 244 -0.15 4.41 -7.59
C ASN A 244 0.45 5.53 -6.75
N PHE A 245 1.66 5.31 -6.24
CA PHE A 245 2.43 6.30 -5.51
C PHE A 245 3.11 7.22 -6.52
N ILE A 246 2.76 8.51 -6.49
CA ILE A 246 3.22 9.51 -7.48
C ILE A 246 4.44 10.29 -6.97
N GLY A 247 4.70 10.29 -5.66
CA GLY A 247 5.87 10.94 -5.06
C GLY A 247 5.54 11.86 -3.90
N ILE A 248 6.59 12.45 -3.33
CA ILE A 248 6.54 13.42 -2.23
C ILE A 248 6.56 14.81 -2.88
N ASN A 249 5.57 15.66 -2.57
CA ASN A 249 5.66 17.09 -2.89
C ASN A 249 6.71 17.77 -2.02
#